data_AF-A0A3N1QKP7-F1
#
_entry.id   AF-A0A3N1QKP7-F1
#
_cell.length_a   1.000
_cell.length_b   1.000
_cell.length_c   1.000
_cell.angle_alpha   90.00
_cell.angle_beta   90.00
_cell.angle_gamma   90.00
#
_symmetry.space_group_name_H-M   'P 1'
#
loop_
_entity.id
_entity.type
_entity.pdbx_description
1 polymer ?
#
loop_
_entity_poly.entity_id
_entity_poly.type
_entity_poly.pdbx_seq_one_letter_code
_entity_poly.pdbx_strand_id
1 'polypeptide(L)'
;MGKKRNRRKNHSAIARDQRLFANSRVWTWEGLTSPVDDKQYTTAERWSPFGWITMGEDLAHHLVNRPRNWFVGVRALCRTPDGKSWMESRLFDLPSYNIQQVENLYHELRADALNAQRTDQVYDLGWICQTWHGKKPEDPLELWHYQYAPAEIIRQVTDNEKIINRMAGPGFSQERYDRWQQVNREYLEDRKRVLEQENAE
;
A
#
# COMPACT_ATOMS: atom_id res chain seq x y z
N MET A 1 14.93 -47.80 31.21
CA MET A 1 14.24 -46.97 30.20
C MET A 1 14.81 -45.55 30.24
N GLY A 2 15.62 -45.16 29.26
CA GLY A 2 16.22 -43.82 29.23
C GLY A 2 15.19 -42.76 28.85
N LYS A 3 14.99 -41.75 29.72
CA LYS A 3 14.17 -40.57 29.38
C LYS A 3 14.77 -39.89 28.15
N LYS A 4 14.06 -39.91 27.02
CA LYS A 4 14.40 -39.10 25.83
C LYS A 4 14.48 -37.64 26.28
N ARG A 5 15.67 -37.03 26.18
CA ARG A 5 15.86 -35.59 26.39
C ARG A 5 14.96 -34.85 25.39
N ASN A 6 13.97 -34.11 25.88
CA ASN A 6 13.15 -33.23 25.05
C ASN A 6 14.07 -32.22 24.36
N ARG A 7 14.38 -32.46 23.08
CA ARG A 7 15.13 -31.54 22.24
C ARG A 7 14.27 -30.28 22.11
N ARG A 8 14.67 -29.18 22.76
CA ARG A 8 13.98 -27.89 22.63
C ARG A 8 13.85 -27.57 21.14
N LYS A 9 12.64 -27.24 20.68
CA LYS A 9 12.42 -26.81 19.29
C LYS A 9 13.30 -25.60 19.03
N ASN A 10 14.23 -25.71 18.08
CA ASN A 10 14.98 -24.55 17.62
C ASN A 10 13.97 -23.54 17.06
N HIS A 11 13.99 -22.31 17.59
CA HIS A 11 13.16 -21.24 17.05
C HIS A 11 13.66 -20.87 15.65
N SER A 12 12.94 -21.32 14.62
CA SER A 12 13.22 -20.95 13.23
C SER A 12 13.32 -19.43 13.10
N ALA A 13 14.42 -18.94 12.52
CA ALA A 13 14.61 -17.52 12.24
C ALA A 13 13.51 -16.98 11.32
N ILE A 14 13.08 -17.79 10.35
CA ILE A 14 11.97 -17.48 9.42
C ILE A 14 10.67 -17.28 10.19
N ALA A 15 10.35 -18.19 11.12
CA ALA A 15 9.12 -18.08 11.91
C ALA A 15 9.15 -16.90 12.91
N ARG A 16 10.34 -16.39 13.27
CA ARG A 16 10.47 -15.16 14.08
C ARG A 16 10.28 -13.91 13.23
N ASP A 17 10.88 -13.89 12.05
CA ASP A 17 10.73 -12.83 11.05
C ASP A 17 9.25 -12.64 10.64
N GLN A 18 8.57 -13.73 10.29
CA GLN A 18 7.14 -13.67 9.96
C GLN A 18 6.26 -13.17 11.10
N ARG A 19 6.63 -13.45 12.36
CA ARG A 19 5.91 -12.93 13.53
C ARG A 19 6.19 -11.46 13.79
N LEU A 20 7.43 -11.01 13.57
CA LEU A 20 7.82 -9.61 13.72
C LEU A 20 7.00 -8.71 12.78
N PHE A 21 6.79 -9.17 11.55
CA PHE A 21 6.06 -8.47 10.51
C PHE A 21 4.65 -9.02 10.28
N ALA A 22 4.02 -9.64 11.28
CA ALA A 22 2.70 -10.26 11.08
C ALA A 22 1.60 -9.23 10.75
N ASN A 23 1.73 -8.02 11.28
CA ASN A 23 0.80 -6.90 11.12
C ASN A 23 1.59 -5.63 10.80
N SER A 24 2.25 -5.63 9.66
CA SER A 24 2.96 -4.48 9.11
C SER A 24 2.28 -4.03 7.84
N ARG A 25 2.35 -2.73 7.58
CA ARG A 25 1.81 -2.14 6.36
C ARG A 25 2.82 -1.19 5.77
N VAL A 26 2.76 -1.05 4.46
CA VAL A 26 3.69 -0.26 3.67
C VAL A 26 2.91 0.34 2.51
N TRP A 27 3.03 1.65 2.29
CA TRP A 27 2.22 2.34 1.29
C TRP A 27 2.94 3.57 0.74
N THR A 28 2.45 4.05 -0.39
CA THR A 28 2.87 5.33 -0.96
C THR A 28 1.74 5.93 -1.79
N TRP A 29 1.90 7.20 -2.14
CA TRP A 29 1.04 7.98 -3.01
C TRP A 29 1.93 8.66 -4.06
N GLU A 30 1.53 8.63 -5.33
CA GLU A 30 2.29 9.19 -6.47
C GLU A 30 2.38 10.71 -6.40
N GLY A 31 1.31 11.37 -5.96
CA GLY A 31 1.23 12.81 -5.78
C GLY A 31 1.89 13.33 -4.49
N LEU A 32 2.49 12.47 -3.66
CA LEU A 32 3.18 12.88 -2.43
C LEU A 32 4.69 12.63 -2.53
N THR A 33 5.46 13.72 -2.52
CA THR A 33 6.92 13.71 -2.36
C THR A 33 7.33 14.28 -1.00
N SER A 34 8.50 13.89 -0.52
CA SER A 34 9.09 14.48 0.68
C SER A 34 9.44 15.95 0.42
N PRO A 35 9.08 16.87 1.34
CA PRO A 35 9.40 18.28 1.19
C PRO A 35 10.89 18.60 1.32
N VAL A 36 11.71 17.64 1.76
CA VAL A 36 13.14 17.83 2.03
C VAL A 36 14.01 17.59 0.78
N ASP A 37 13.60 16.66 -0.07
CA ASP A 37 14.42 16.13 -1.16
C ASP A 37 13.62 15.71 -2.40
N ASP A 38 12.31 16.02 -2.43
CA ASP A 38 11.38 15.78 -3.53
C ASP A 38 11.28 14.31 -3.99
N LYS A 39 11.66 13.37 -3.12
CA LYS A 39 11.55 11.94 -3.41
C LYS A 39 10.21 11.38 -2.95
N GLN A 40 9.68 10.44 -3.73
CA GLN A 40 8.55 9.63 -3.29
C GLN A 40 9.05 8.62 -2.26
N TYR A 41 8.59 8.73 -1.02
CA TYR A 41 8.91 7.76 0.02
C TYR A 41 7.78 6.77 0.21
N THR A 42 8.19 5.51 0.39
CA THR A 42 7.30 4.49 0.95
C THR A 42 7.26 4.66 2.46
N THR A 43 6.07 4.84 3.02
CA THR A 43 5.87 4.84 4.47
C THR A 43 5.60 3.41 4.92
N ALA A 44 6.24 2.96 5.98
CA ALA A 44 6.00 1.65 6.58
C ALA A 44 5.70 1.76 8.07
N GLU A 45 4.78 0.93 8.55
CA GLU A 45 4.39 0.87 9.94
C GLU A 45 4.21 -0.57 10.41
N ARG A 46 4.40 -0.80 11.72
CA ARG A 46 4.02 -2.05 12.38
C ARG A 46 3.03 -1.80 13.49
N TRP A 47 2.14 -2.77 13.69
CA TRP A 47 1.32 -2.83 14.88
C TRP A 47 2.14 -3.22 16.11
N SER A 48 1.91 -2.51 17.20
CA SER A 48 2.43 -2.80 18.53
C SER A 48 1.27 -2.77 19.55
N PRO A 49 1.48 -3.22 20.80
CA PRO A 49 0.48 -3.06 21.86
C PRO A 49 0.05 -1.61 22.12
N PHE A 50 0.87 -0.63 21.72
CA PHE A 50 0.59 0.80 21.87
C PHE A 50 0.03 1.45 20.60
N GLY A 51 -0.25 0.66 19.56
CA GLY A 51 -0.75 1.12 18.28
C GLY A 51 0.26 0.98 17.13
N TRP A 52 -0.05 1.63 16.01
CA TRP A 52 0.82 1.67 14.84
C TRP A 52 2.03 2.56 15.10
N ILE A 53 3.22 2.06 14.73
CA ILE A 53 4.49 2.77 14.88
C ILE A 53 5.20 2.78 13.53
N THR A 54 5.65 3.96 13.10
CA THR A 54 6.50 4.13 11.92
C THR A 54 7.76 3.29 12.02
N MET A 55 8.08 2.57 10.96
CA MET A 55 9.32 1.83 10.83
C MET A 55 10.43 2.76 10.38
N GLY A 56 11.63 2.58 10.95
CA GLY A 56 12.84 3.13 10.35
C GLY A 56 13.15 2.45 9.01
N GLU A 57 13.95 3.11 8.18
CA GLU A 57 14.29 2.68 6.82
C GLU A 57 14.80 1.24 6.74
N ASP A 58 15.74 0.84 7.61
CA ASP A 58 16.28 -0.52 7.65
C ASP A 58 15.19 -1.58 7.85
N LEU A 59 14.22 -1.29 8.72
CA LEU A 59 13.15 -2.22 9.05
C LEU A 59 12.10 -2.26 7.95
N ALA A 60 11.81 -1.13 7.31
CA ALA A 60 10.95 -1.03 6.14
C ALA A 60 11.55 -1.79 4.94
N HIS A 61 12.85 -1.67 4.72
CA HIS A 61 13.57 -2.42 3.70
C HIS A 61 13.53 -3.94 4.01
N HIS A 62 13.74 -4.32 5.27
CA HIS A 62 13.64 -5.73 5.67
C HIS A 62 12.22 -6.31 5.55
N LEU A 63 11.19 -5.48 5.71
CA LEU A 63 9.80 -5.87 5.53
C LEU A 63 9.53 -6.34 4.10
N VAL A 64 10.07 -5.65 3.08
CA VAL A 64 9.79 -5.96 1.65
C VAL A 64 10.73 -7.00 1.04
N ASN A 65 11.89 -7.27 1.65
CA ASN A 65 12.95 -8.12 1.09
C ASN A 65 12.70 -9.64 1.18
N ARG A 66 11.57 -10.09 1.74
CA ARG A 66 11.31 -11.52 1.98
C ARG A 66 9.89 -11.91 1.59
N PRO A 67 9.67 -13.18 1.22
CA PRO A 67 8.33 -13.70 0.99
C PRO A 67 7.43 -13.57 2.23
N ARG A 68 6.25 -12.99 2.03
CA ARG A 68 5.20 -12.83 3.06
C ARG A 68 3.83 -13.01 2.45
N ASN A 69 2.83 -13.09 3.30
CA ASN A 69 1.47 -13.01 2.84
C ASN A 69 1.03 -11.54 2.84
N TRP A 70 0.64 -11.03 1.68
CA TRP A 70 0.37 -9.61 1.45
C TRP A 70 -1.04 -9.36 0.97
N PHE A 71 -1.74 -8.49 1.67
CA PHE A 71 -2.89 -7.77 1.12
C PHE A 71 -2.30 -6.66 0.30
N VAL A 72 -2.77 -6.48 -0.93
CA VAL A 72 -2.30 -5.42 -1.80
C VAL A 72 -3.50 -4.67 -2.34
N GLY A 73 -3.44 -3.35 -2.27
CA GLY A 73 -4.49 -2.46 -2.75
C GLY A 73 -3.89 -1.33 -3.56
N VAL A 74 -4.27 -1.24 -4.84
CA VAL A 74 -4.02 -0.07 -5.69
C VAL A 74 -5.23 0.83 -5.59
N ARG A 75 -5.01 2.12 -5.34
CA ARG A 75 -6.04 3.08 -4.89
C ARG A 75 -5.93 4.36 -5.70
N ALA A 76 -7.02 4.79 -6.30
CA ALA A 76 -7.15 6.09 -6.95
C ALA A 76 -8.05 7.00 -6.11
N LEU A 77 -7.52 8.13 -5.67
CA LEU A 77 -8.31 9.16 -5.02
C LEU A 77 -8.94 10.04 -6.08
N CYS A 78 -10.28 10.09 -6.06
CA CYS A 78 -11.07 10.73 -7.07
C CYS A 78 -11.88 11.88 -6.47
N ARG A 79 -12.10 12.93 -7.26
CA ARG A 79 -12.87 14.10 -6.90
C ARG A 79 -13.57 14.67 -8.12
N THR A 80 -14.85 14.99 -7.99
CA THR A 80 -15.61 15.71 -9.01
C THR A 80 -15.42 17.23 -8.88
N PRO A 81 -15.72 18.02 -9.93
CA PRO A 81 -15.64 19.49 -9.87
C PRO A 81 -16.50 20.14 -8.77
N ASP A 82 -17.63 19.53 -8.40
CA ASP A 82 -18.50 19.94 -7.28
C ASP A 82 -17.96 19.52 -5.90
N GLY A 83 -16.83 18.82 -5.86
CA GLY A 83 -16.08 18.51 -4.64
C GLY A 83 -16.40 17.17 -3.97
N LYS A 84 -17.28 16.35 -4.56
CA LYS A 84 -17.54 14.99 -4.08
C LYS A 84 -16.29 14.13 -4.29
N SER A 85 -15.85 13.46 -3.24
CA SER A 85 -14.62 12.64 -3.26
C SER A 85 -14.93 11.17 -2.96
N TRP A 86 -14.23 10.26 -3.62
CA TRP A 86 -14.31 8.82 -3.41
C TRP A 86 -12.96 8.16 -3.68
N MET A 87 -12.83 6.89 -3.33
CA MET A 87 -11.64 6.10 -3.64
C MET A 87 -12.05 4.89 -4.47
N GLU A 88 -11.47 4.77 -5.65
CA GLU A 88 -11.54 3.54 -6.44
C GLU A 88 -10.38 2.64 -6.04
N SER A 89 -10.62 1.35 -5.83
CA SER A 89 -9.56 0.41 -5.42
C SER A 89 -9.61 -0.92 -6.16
N ARG A 90 -8.43 -1.50 -6.39
CA ARG A 90 -8.26 -2.89 -6.83
C ARG A 90 -7.47 -3.63 -5.76
N LEU A 91 -8.06 -4.69 -5.23
CA LEU A 91 -7.51 -5.43 -4.10
C LEU A 91 -7.22 -6.88 -4.50
N PHE A 92 -6.13 -7.42 -4.00
CA PHE A 92 -5.76 -8.81 -4.21
C PHE A 92 -4.84 -9.32 -3.10
N ASP A 93 -4.68 -10.63 -3.06
CA ASP A 93 -3.89 -11.34 -2.07
C ASP A 93 -2.68 -12.00 -2.73
N LEU A 94 -1.52 -11.92 -2.08
CA LEU A 94 -0.31 -12.64 -2.47
C LEU A 94 0.20 -13.49 -1.30
N PRO A 95 -0.19 -14.77 -1.19
CA PRO A 95 0.32 -15.65 -0.15
C PRO A 95 1.78 -16.05 -0.42
N SER A 96 2.65 -15.91 0.59
CA SER A 96 4.06 -16.29 0.54
C SER A 96 4.85 -15.75 -0.67
N TYR A 97 4.66 -14.47 -1.00
CA TYR A 97 5.24 -13.82 -2.18
C TYR A 97 6.20 -12.69 -1.81
N ASN A 98 7.23 -12.47 -2.63
CA ASN A 98 8.11 -11.31 -2.49
C ASN A 98 7.49 -10.12 -3.23
N ILE A 99 7.14 -9.08 -2.48
CA ILE A 99 6.41 -7.93 -3.03
C ILE A 99 7.24 -7.08 -4.01
N GLN A 100 8.56 -7.21 -4.00
CA GLN A 100 9.41 -6.57 -5.01
C GLN A 100 9.20 -7.15 -6.41
N GLN A 101 8.62 -8.35 -6.52
CA GLN A 101 8.42 -9.04 -7.79
C GLN A 101 7.07 -8.71 -8.46
N VAL A 102 6.25 -7.84 -7.86
CA VAL A 102 4.92 -7.47 -8.41
C VAL A 102 4.88 -6.15 -9.16
N GLU A 103 6.01 -5.66 -9.64
CA GLU A 103 6.09 -4.42 -10.42
C GLU A 103 5.15 -4.44 -11.64
N ASN A 104 5.23 -5.49 -12.47
CA ASN A 104 4.34 -5.66 -13.63
C ASN A 104 2.86 -5.70 -13.23
N LEU A 105 2.54 -6.43 -12.17
CA LEU A 105 1.16 -6.55 -11.67
C LEU A 105 0.63 -5.21 -11.14
N TYR A 106 1.48 -4.40 -10.51
CA TYR A 106 1.11 -3.04 -10.12
C TYR A 106 0.74 -2.19 -11.33
N HIS A 107 1.50 -2.27 -12.43
CA HIS A 107 1.20 -1.51 -13.65
C HIS A 107 -0.15 -1.89 -14.27
N GLU A 108 -0.47 -3.19 -14.31
CA GLU A 108 -1.77 -3.68 -14.77
C GLU A 108 -2.91 -3.12 -13.91
N LEU A 109 -2.78 -3.23 -12.57
CA LEU A 109 -3.81 -2.79 -11.64
C LEU A 109 -3.96 -1.26 -11.58
N ARG A 110 -2.85 -0.53 -11.79
CA ARG A 110 -2.84 0.92 -12.00
C ARG A 110 -3.69 1.27 -13.22
N ALA A 111 -3.49 0.56 -14.34
CA ALA A 111 -4.28 0.79 -15.54
C ALA A 111 -5.77 0.49 -15.29
N ASP A 112 -6.09 -0.61 -14.61
CA ASP A 112 -7.47 -1.00 -14.30
C ASP A 112 -8.19 -0.03 -13.35
N ALA A 113 -7.47 0.48 -12.33
CA ALA A 113 -8.00 1.49 -11.42
C ALA A 113 -8.28 2.81 -12.14
N LEU A 114 -7.38 3.21 -13.06
CA LEU A 114 -7.55 4.42 -13.86
C LEU A 114 -8.63 4.28 -14.93
N ASN A 115 -8.73 3.13 -15.61
CA ASN A 115 -9.73 2.88 -16.66
C ASN A 115 -11.17 2.92 -16.14
N ALA A 116 -11.37 2.66 -14.84
CA ALA A 116 -12.67 2.77 -14.20
C ALA A 116 -13.11 4.22 -13.98
N GLN A 117 -12.21 5.19 -14.13
CA GLN A 117 -12.43 6.58 -13.79
C GLN A 117 -12.04 7.49 -14.95
N ARG A 118 -12.56 8.72 -14.94
CA ARG A 118 -12.00 9.73 -15.84
C ARG A 118 -10.71 10.26 -15.22
N THR A 119 -9.63 10.29 -15.99
CA THR A 119 -8.31 10.76 -15.54
C THR A 119 -8.37 12.17 -14.95
N ASP A 120 -9.24 13.06 -15.43
CA ASP A 120 -9.38 14.41 -14.89
C ASP A 120 -10.00 14.48 -13.49
N GLN A 121 -10.68 13.41 -13.04
CA GLN A 121 -11.26 13.28 -11.71
C GLN A 121 -10.29 12.68 -10.70
N VAL A 122 -9.24 11.99 -11.15
CA VAL A 122 -8.22 11.46 -10.25
C VAL A 122 -7.31 12.61 -9.82
N TYR A 123 -6.97 12.69 -8.54
CA TYR A 123 -6.02 13.67 -8.03
C TYR A 123 -4.84 13.05 -7.32
N ASP A 124 -4.90 11.75 -7.05
CA ASP A 124 -3.75 10.97 -6.64
C ASP A 124 -4.00 9.48 -6.90
N LEU A 125 -2.92 8.73 -7.06
CA LEU A 125 -2.91 7.30 -7.21
C LEU A 125 -1.81 6.74 -6.30
N GLY A 126 -2.04 5.59 -5.69
CA GLY A 126 -1.03 4.96 -4.85
C GLY A 126 -1.34 3.53 -4.56
N TRP A 127 -0.48 2.90 -3.79
CA TRP A 127 -0.67 1.53 -3.35
C TRP A 127 -0.44 1.39 -1.86
N ILE A 128 -1.06 0.38 -1.28
CA ILE A 128 -0.86 -0.03 0.10
C ILE A 128 -0.80 -1.54 0.16
N CYS A 129 0.12 -2.04 0.98
CA CYS A 129 0.26 -3.45 1.25
C CYS A 129 0.23 -3.67 2.75
N GLN A 130 -0.46 -4.73 3.19
CA GLN A 130 -0.50 -5.12 4.60
C GLN A 130 -0.23 -6.61 4.73
N THR A 131 0.68 -6.99 5.61
CA THR A 131 0.97 -8.39 5.89
C THR A 131 -0.14 -9.06 6.70
N TRP A 132 -0.29 -10.37 6.55
CA TRP A 132 -0.96 -11.21 7.55
C TRP A 132 -0.14 -12.46 7.89
N HIS A 133 -0.40 -13.02 9.08
CA HIS A 133 0.25 -14.24 9.55
C HIS A 133 -0.77 -15.29 9.98
N GLY A 134 -0.57 -16.53 9.53
CA GLY A 134 -1.48 -17.64 9.83
C GLY A 134 -2.76 -17.53 9.01
N LYS A 135 -3.91 -17.44 9.67
CA LYS A 135 -5.21 -17.32 8.99
C LYS A 135 -5.37 -15.88 8.47
N LYS A 136 -5.81 -15.74 7.22
CA LYS A 136 -6.23 -14.46 6.65
C LYS A 136 -7.30 -13.85 7.57
N PRO A 137 -7.10 -12.63 8.11
CA PRO A 137 -8.11 -11.98 8.93
C PRO A 137 -9.38 -11.72 8.11
N GLU A 138 -10.52 -11.88 8.77
CA GLU A 138 -11.83 -11.49 8.22
C GLU A 138 -12.02 -10.01 8.53
N ASP A 139 -11.98 -9.17 7.50
CA ASP A 139 -12.23 -7.73 7.58
C ASP A 139 -13.24 -7.36 6.49
N PRO A 140 -14.56 -7.41 6.78
CA PRO A 140 -15.60 -7.21 5.77
C PRO A 140 -15.63 -5.79 5.20
N LEU A 141 -15.05 -4.83 5.91
CA LEU A 141 -14.93 -3.43 5.47
C LEU A 141 -13.59 -3.15 4.79
N GLU A 142 -12.65 -4.10 4.88
CA GLU A 142 -11.29 -4.00 4.37
C GLU A 142 -10.59 -2.68 4.77
N LEU A 143 -10.83 -2.22 6.01
CA LEU A 143 -10.39 -0.89 6.49
C LEU A 143 -8.89 -0.67 6.31
N TRP A 144 -8.08 -1.72 6.29
CA TRP A 144 -6.64 -1.63 6.05
C TRP A 144 -6.27 -0.79 4.80
N HIS A 145 -7.01 -0.90 3.69
CA HIS A 145 -6.66 -0.18 2.46
C HIS A 145 -7.08 1.30 2.48
N TYR A 146 -7.91 1.70 3.44
CA TYR A 146 -8.28 3.10 3.69
C TYR A 146 -7.23 3.87 4.52
N GLN A 147 -6.15 3.22 4.96
CA GLN A 147 -5.11 3.91 5.71
C GLN A 147 -4.51 5.06 4.88
N TYR A 148 -4.43 6.23 5.50
CA TYR A 148 -3.91 7.45 4.91
C TYR A 148 -4.72 7.96 3.71
N ALA A 149 -6.00 7.54 3.61
CA ALA A 149 -6.99 8.14 2.73
C ALA A 149 -7.64 9.36 3.42
N PRO A 150 -8.24 10.30 2.66
CA PRO A 150 -8.98 11.43 3.22
C PRO A 150 -10.12 11.01 4.15
N ALA A 151 -10.35 11.77 5.21
CA ALA A 151 -11.36 11.45 6.22
C ALA A 151 -12.79 11.32 5.64
N GLU A 152 -13.13 12.15 4.66
CA GLU A 152 -14.40 12.13 3.93
C GLU A 152 -14.63 10.85 3.12
N ILE A 153 -13.56 10.17 2.70
CA ILE A 153 -13.63 8.88 2.02
C ILE A 153 -13.82 7.77 3.05
N ILE A 154 -13.08 7.81 4.17
CA ILE A 154 -13.20 6.82 5.24
C ILE A 154 -14.62 6.83 5.85
N ARG A 155 -15.24 8.00 5.97
CA ARG A 155 -16.62 8.14 6.46
C ARG A 155 -17.67 7.42 5.60
N GLN A 156 -17.36 7.07 4.36
CA GLN A 156 -18.29 6.32 3.50
C GLN A 156 -18.40 4.85 3.90
N VAL A 157 -17.46 4.33 4.71
CA VAL A 157 -17.42 2.93 5.12
C VAL A 157 -17.49 2.71 6.64
N THR A 158 -17.29 3.76 7.45
CA THR A 158 -17.42 3.66 8.91
C THR A 158 -17.77 5.00 9.56
N ASP A 159 -18.59 4.96 10.60
CA ASP A 159 -18.95 6.12 11.43
C ASP A 159 -18.06 6.26 12.69
N ASN A 160 -17.03 5.42 12.85
CA ASN A 160 -16.19 5.43 14.04
C ASN A 160 -15.13 6.54 13.97
N GLU A 161 -15.42 7.68 14.59
CA GLU A 161 -14.54 8.86 14.62
C GLU A 161 -13.13 8.59 15.15
N LYS A 162 -12.95 7.66 16.10
CA LYS A 162 -11.60 7.30 16.59
C LYS A 162 -10.78 6.59 15.49
N ILE A 163 -11.43 5.74 14.70
CA ILE A 163 -10.79 5.05 13.58
C ILE A 163 -10.48 6.04 12.47
N ILE A 164 -11.44 6.89 12.10
CA ILE A 164 -11.27 7.93 11.08
C ILE A 164 -10.09 8.83 11.42
N ASN A 165 -10.07 9.43 12.62
CA ASN A 165 -9.01 10.35 13.02
C ASN A 165 -7.62 9.71 13.07
N ARG A 166 -7.54 8.40 13.34
CA ARG A 166 -6.28 7.65 13.34
C ARG A 166 -5.79 7.34 11.92
N MET A 167 -6.70 7.10 10.99
CA MET A 167 -6.38 6.62 9.65
C MET A 167 -6.31 7.73 8.61
N ALA A 168 -6.96 8.87 8.86
CA ALA A 168 -7.06 9.96 7.90
C ALA A 168 -5.68 10.48 7.49
N GLY A 169 -5.47 10.55 6.18
CA GLY A 169 -4.38 11.27 5.55
C GLY A 169 -4.82 12.66 5.07
N PRO A 170 -3.93 13.39 4.39
CA PRO A 170 -4.29 14.65 3.75
C PRO A 170 -5.35 14.43 2.68
N GLY A 171 -6.25 15.41 2.56
CA GLY A 171 -7.29 15.45 1.54
C GLY A 171 -6.77 15.94 0.18
N PHE A 172 -7.69 16.46 -0.62
CA PHE A 172 -7.37 17.14 -1.87
C PHE A 172 -6.58 18.43 -1.62
N SER A 173 -5.55 18.67 -2.43
CA SER A 173 -4.93 19.98 -2.62
C SER A 173 -4.61 20.17 -4.11
N GLN A 174 -4.57 21.42 -4.57
CA GLN A 174 -4.24 21.72 -5.96
C GLN A 174 -2.81 21.25 -6.30
N GLU A 175 -1.86 21.48 -5.40
CA GLU A 175 -0.47 21.04 -5.53
C GLU A 175 -0.36 19.51 -5.75
N ARG A 176 -1.11 18.73 -4.98
CA ARG A 176 -1.13 17.27 -5.10
C ARG A 176 -1.72 16.82 -6.43
N TYR A 177 -2.81 17.46 -6.86
CA TYR A 177 -3.41 17.21 -8.17
C TYR A 177 -2.44 17.52 -9.31
N ASP A 178 -1.82 18.71 -9.28
CA ASP A 178 -0.88 19.15 -10.32
C ASP A 178 0.33 18.22 -10.38
N ARG A 179 0.84 17.80 -9.21
CA ARG A 179 1.93 16.83 -9.12
C ARG A 179 1.55 15.47 -9.68
N TRP A 180 0.38 14.96 -9.31
CA TRP A 180 -0.12 13.70 -9.86
C TRP A 180 -0.28 13.78 -11.40
N GLN A 181 -0.82 14.88 -11.93
CA GLN A 181 -0.93 15.08 -13.37
C GLN A 181 0.43 15.06 -14.06
N GLN A 182 1.45 15.68 -13.44
CA GLN A 182 2.82 15.61 -13.92
C GLN A 182 3.36 14.18 -13.92
N VAL A 183 3.32 13.49 -12.77
CA VAL A 183 3.82 12.12 -12.60
C VAL A 183 3.12 11.16 -13.58
N ASN A 184 1.81 11.31 -13.76
CA ASN A 184 1.06 10.48 -14.68
C ASN A 184 1.47 10.70 -16.14
N ARG A 185 1.77 11.94 -16.55
CA ARG A 185 2.31 12.21 -17.90
C ARG A 185 3.68 11.59 -18.09
N GLU A 186 4.60 11.81 -17.14
CA GLU A 186 5.96 11.23 -17.17
C GLU A 186 5.90 9.70 -17.26
N TYR A 187 5.05 9.08 -16.45
CA TYR A 187 4.81 7.63 -16.48
C TYR A 187 4.34 7.11 -17.84
N LEU A 188 3.39 7.81 -18.49
CA LEU A 188 2.86 7.39 -19.79
C LEU A 188 3.93 7.50 -20.89
N GLU A 189 4.78 8.52 -20.83
CA GLU A 189 5.93 8.67 -21.74
C GLU A 189 6.96 7.57 -21.53
N ASP A 190 7.31 7.26 -20.28
CA ASP A 190 8.22 6.16 -19.93
C ASP A 190 7.69 4.82 -20.41
N ARG A 191 6.41 4.53 -20.14
CA ARG A 191 5.80 3.26 -20.53
C ARG A 191 5.76 3.09 -22.04
N LYS A 192 5.50 4.17 -22.78
CA LYS A 192 5.57 4.17 -24.24
C LYS A 192 6.97 3.80 -24.73
N ARG A 193 8.02 4.39 -24.15
CA ARG A 193 9.42 4.09 -24.51
C ARG A 193 9.79 2.63 -24.25
N VAL A 194 9.39 2.09 -23.10
CA VAL A 194 9.64 0.67 -22.76
C VAL A 194 8.94 -0.27 -23.74
N LEU A 195 7.67 -0.01 -24.06
CA LEU A 195 6.92 -0.84 -25.02
C LEU A 195 7.51 -0.76 -26.44
N GLU A 196 8.03 0.39 -26.86
CA GLU A 196 8.72 0.52 -28.15
C GLU A 196 10.03 -0.29 -28.20
N GLN A 197 10.75 -0.40 -27.07
CA GLN A 197 11.95 -1.23 -26.95
C GLN A 197 11.61 -2.73 -26.95
N GLU A 198 10.61 -3.15 -26.18
CA GLU A 198 10.14 -4.55 -26.12
C GLU A 198 9.65 -5.06 -27.48
N ASN A 199 9.06 -4.19 -28.32
CA ASN A 199 8.61 -4.56 -29.66
C ASN A 199 9.71 -4.53 -30.73
N ALA A 200 10.89 -4.01 -30.40
CA ALA A 200 12.05 -3.94 -31.31
C ALA A 200 13.01 -5.14 -31.15
N GLU A 201 12.84 -5.94 -30.10
CA GLU A 201 13.57 -7.19 -29.81
C GLU A 201 12.83 -8.43 -30.33
#